data_AF-A0A2D4KCT0-F1
#
_entry.id   AF-A0A2D4KCT0-F1
#
_cell.length_a   1.000
_cell.length_b   1.000
_cell.length_c   1.000
_cell.angle_alpha   90.00
_cell.angle_beta   90.00
_cell.angle_gamma   90.00
#
_symmetry.space_group_name_H-M   'P 1'
#
loop_
_entity.id
_entity.type
_entity.pdbx_description
1 polymer ?
#
loop_
_entity_poly.entity_id
_entity_poly.type
_entity_poly.pdbx_seq_one_letter_code
_entity_poly.pdbx_strand_id
1 'polypeptide(L)'
;ALLMPKSVSNQRLEVAPHRLAQRHDTPFTIQCTDKTNTAFLPYMHWIKDRHILKNSSNTLIQKTFLPRQIILTIFKPSNETLGTYWCDCSTRTGQYAKKGVYV
;
A
#
# COMPACT_ATOMS: atom_id res chain seq x y z
N ALA A 1 37.02 19.12 -9.73
CA ALA A 1 36.33 17.95 -9.13
C ALA A 1 34.90 18.35 -8.83
N LEU A 2 33.94 17.86 -9.61
CA LEU A 2 32.51 18.09 -9.42
C LEU A 2 31.80 16.75 -9.59
N LEU A 3 31.50 16.08 -8.47
CA LEU A 3 30.60 14.93 -8.47
C LEU A 3 29.17 15.47 -8.39
N MET A 4 28.50 15.51 -9.54
CA MET A 4 27.07 15.80 -9.65
C MET A 4 26.27 14.68 -8.93
N PRO A 5 25.20 14.99 -8.18
CA PRO A 5 24.37 13.98 -7.57
C PRO A 5 23.64 13.19 -8.66
N LYS A 6 23.78 11.86 -8.65
CA LYS A 6 23.03 10.97 -9.54
C LYS A 6 21.54 11.15 -9.26
N SER A 7 20.82 11.67 -10.24
CA SER A 7 19.36 11.75 -10.27
C SER A 7 18.77 10.37 -9.96
N VAL A 8 18.17 10.21 -8.78
CA VAL A 8 17.41 9.02 -8.43
C VAL A 8 16.17 9.02 -9.32
N SER A 9 16.16 8.12 -10.30
CA SER A 9 15.02 7.89 -11.18
C SER A 9 13.78 7.60 -10.33
N ASN A 10 12.79 8.50 -10.37
CA ASN A 10 11.45 8.32 -9.80
C ASN A 10 10.68 7.27 -10.62
N GLN A 11 11.22 6.06 -10.71
CA GLN A 11 10.59 4.99 -11.45
C GLN A 11 9.45 4.43 -10.60
N ARG A 12 8.24 4.92 -10.89
CA ARG A 12 6.97 4.37 -10.41
C ARG A 12 6.94 2.89 -10.80
N LEU A 13 7.39 2.01 -9.90
CA LEU A 13 7.35 0.56 -10.07
C LEU A 13 5.89 0.13 -9.98
N GLU A 14 5.16 0.18 -11.10
CA GLU A 14 3.81 -0.36 -11.21
C GLU A 14 3.89 -1.89 -11.26
N VAL A 15 3.94 -2.53 -10.09
CA VAL A 15 3.81 -3.98 -10.00
C VAL A 15 2.36 -4.34 -10.34
N ALA A 16 2.18 -5.28 -11.28
CA ALA A 16 0.86 -5.76 -11.65
C ALA A 16 0.09 -6.26 -10.40
N PRO A 17 -1.19 -5.88 -10.24
CA PRO A 17 -1.95 -6.28 -9.08
C PRO A 17 -2.10 -7.80 -8.98
N HIS A 18 -1.82 -8.36 -7.80
CA HIS A 18 -2.10 -9.76 -7.54
C HIS A 18 -3.62 -9.93 -7.37
N ARG A 19 -4.20 -10.90 -8.08
CA ARG A 19 -5.63 -11.22 -7.96
C ARG A 19 -5.87 -12.06 -6.71
N LEU A 20 -6.63 -11.52 -5.76
CA LEU A 20 -7.21 -12.32 -4.67
C LEU A 20 -8.50 -12.94 -5.20
N ALA A 21 -8.53 -14.27 -5.33
CA ALA A 21 -9.79 -14.97 -5.57
C ALA A 21 -10.59 -14.97 -4.27
N GLN A 22 -11.45 -13.96 -4.07
CA GLN A 22 -12.16 -13.78 -2.81
C GLN A 22 -13.67 -14.02 -2.97
N ARG A 23 -14.28 -14.66 -1.96
CA ARG A 23 -15.74 -14.72 -1.82
C ARG A 23 -16.27 -13.36 -1.38
N HIS A 24 -17.33 -12.89 -2.04
CA HIS A 24 -17.93 -11.56 -1.83
C HIS A 24 -18.45 -11.30 -0.40
N ASP A 25 -18.56 -12.33 0.44
CA ASP A 25 -19.17 -12.21 1.78
C ASP A 25 -18.21 -12.53 2.94
N THR A 26 -16.91 -12.72 2.67
CA THR A 26 -15.94 -13.07 3.71
C THR A 26 -14.99 -11.90 3.98
N PRO A 27 -14.86 -11.43 5.25
CA PRO A 27 -13.89 -10.41 5.61
C PRO A 27 -12.50 -10.75 5.08
N PHE A 28 -11.73 -9.73 4.71
CA PHE A 28 -10.39 -9.93 4.19
C PHE A 28 -9.42 -8.88 4.70
N THR A 29 -8.16 -9.28 4.65
CA THR A 29 -7.05 -8.45 5.09
C THR A 29 -5.99 -8.39 4.00
N ILE A 30 -5.57 -7.18 3.67
CA ILE A 30 -4.43 -6.93 2.79
C ILE A 30 -3.30 -6.32 3.62
N GLN A 31 -2.10 -6.86 3.46
CA GLN A 31 -0.90 -6.38 4.14
C GLN A 31 0.11 -5.84 3.14
N CYS A 32 0.67 -4.68 3.50
CA CYS A 32 1.82 -4.07 2.85
C CYS A 32 2.95 -3.98 3.87
N THR A 33 4.15 -4.41 3.48
CA THR A 33 5.33 -4.43 4.34
C THR A 33 6.45 -3.66 3.66
N ASP A 34 6.98 -2.65 4.34
CA ASP A 34 8.20 -2.00 3.90
C ASP A 34 9.40 -2.83 4.33
N LYS A 35 10.23 -3.19 3.34
CA LYS A 35 11.46 -3.96 3.53
C LYS A 35 12.71 -3.09 3.46
N THR A 36 12.56 -1.76 3.38
CA THR A 36 13.70 -0.85 3.32
C THR A 36 14.39 -0.74 4.70
N ASN A 37 15.72 -0.69 4.69
CA ASN A 37 16.54 -0.50 5.90
C ASN A 37 16.72 0.99 6.23
N THR A 38 15.68 1.80 6.08
CA THR A 38 15.77 3.25 6.31
C THR A 38 15.56 3.62 7.78
N ALA A 39 16.32 4.59 8.28
CA ALA A 39 16.20 5.07 9.66
C ALA A 39 14.87 5.80 9.92
N PHE A 40 14.26 6.37 8.87
CA PHE A 40 12.98 7.09 8.97
C PHE A 40 11.81 6.17 8.66
N LEU A 41 10.72 6.33 9.41
CA LEU A 41 9.46 5.64 9.12
C LEU A 41 8.84 6.20 7.83
N PRO A 42 8.57 5.37 6.82
CA PRO A 42 7.90 5.84 5.61
C PRO A 42 6.48 6.30 5.92
N TYR A 43 6.00 7.29 5.17
CA TYR A 43 4.59 7.62 5.19
C TYR A 43 3.84 6.60 4.33
N MET A 44 3.11 5.71 5.01
CA MET A 44 2.29 4.66 4.38
C MET A 44 0.80 5.00 4.39
N HIS A 45 0.12 4.76 3.27
CA HIS A 45 -1.34 4.80 3.18
C HIS A 45 -1.88 3.84 2.10
N TRP A 46 -3.14 3.45 2.25
CA TRP A 46 -3.84 2.65 1.26
C TRP A 46 -4.61 3.54 0.28
N ILE A 47 -4.66 3.12 -0.98
CA ILE A 47 -5.38 3.76 -2.07
C ILE A 47 -6.24 2.70 -2.77
N LYS A 48 -7.53 2.93 -2.97
CA LYS A 48 -8.42 2.11 -3.79
C LYS A 48 -8.89 2.92 -4.98
N ASP A 49 -8.72 2.41 -6.20
CA ASP A 49 -9.19 3.06 -7.43
C ASP A 49 -8.83 4.56 -7.49
N ARG A 50 -7.58 4.88 -7.07
CA ARG A 50 -6.99 6.24 -6.97
C ARG A 50 -7.48 7.11 -5.81
N HIS A 51 -8.30 6.59 -4.89
CA HIS A 51 -8.76 7.30 -3.70
C HIS A 51 -8.05 6.82 -2.44
N ILE A 52 -7.56 7.74 -1.61
CA ILE A 52 -6.94 7.40 -0.32
C ILE A 52 -8.02 6.84 0.61
N LEU A 53 -7.77 5.64 1.14
CA LEU A 53 -8.64 5.01 2.11
C LEU A 53 -8.39 5.57 3.52
N LYS A 54 -9.47 5.59 4.31
CA LYS A 54 -9.47 5.99 5.72
C LYS A 54 -10.22 4.95 6.54
N ASN A 55 -10.00 4.98 7.85
CA ASN A 55 -10.81 4.19 8.78
C ASN A 55 -12.29 4.56 8.65
N SER A 56 -13.15 3.56 8.71
CA SER A 56 -14.61 3.68 8.67
C SER A 56 -15.24 2.55 9.49
N SER A 57 -16.57 2.48 9.55
CA SER A 57 -17.27 1.35 10.17
C SER A 57 -17.03 0.01 9.46
N ASN A 58 -16.64 0.03 8.18
CA ASN A 58 -16.38 -1.16 7.37
C ASN A 58 -14.89 -1.41 7.08
N THR A 59 -14.03 -0.45 7.42
CA THR A 59 -12.62 -0.43 7.03
C THR A 59 -11.75 -0.11 8.23
N LEU A 60 -10.82 -1.02 8.56
CA LEU A 60 -9.81 -0.81 9.59
C LEU A 60 -8.42 -0.79 8.96
N ILE A 61 -7.65 0.25 9.26
CA ILE A 61 -6.28 0.47 8.84
C ILE A 61 -5.39 0.52 10.08
N GLN A 62 -4.44 -0.39 10.17
CA GLN A 62 -3.49 -0.50 11.27
C GLN A 62 -2.07 -0.33 10.76
N LYS A 63 -1.24 0.38 11.52
CA LYS A 63 0.19 0.56 11.23
C LYS A 63 1.00 -0.11 12.33
N THR A 64 2.00 -0.89 11.95
CA THR A 64 2.94 -1.53 12.87
C THR A 64 4.36 -1.08 12.53
N PHE A 65 5.22 -1.01 13.55
CA PHE A 65 6.59 -0.53 13.39
C PHE A 65 7.63 -1.67 13.31
N LEU A 66 7.30 -2.82 13.89
CA LEU A 66 8.14 -4.01 13.92
C LEU A 66 7.27 -5.25 13.72
N PRO A 67 7.19 -5.82 12.51
CA PRO A 67 7.72 -5.30 11.23
C PRO A 67 7.02 -4.00 10.80
N ARG A 68 7.65 -3.20 9.90
CA ARG A 68 7.06 -1.96 9.35
C ARG A 68 5.96 -2.29 8.34
N GLN A 69 4.71 -2.20 8.76
CA GLN A 69 3.58 -2.60 7.93
C GLN A 69 2.39 -1.65 8.03
N ILE A 70 1.60 -1.65 6.97
CA ILE A 70 0.23 -1.14 6.99
C ILE A 70 -0.71 -2.26 6.57
N ILE A 71 -1.72 -2.50 7.42
CA ILE A 71 -2.68 -3.57 7.30
C ILE A 71 -4.04 -2.93 7.05
N LEU A 72 -4.75 -3.41 6.02
CA LEU A 72 -6.11 -3.02 5.70
C LEU A 72 -7.02 -4.22 5.91
N THR A 73 -8.03 -4.07 6.75
CA THR A 73 -9.09 -5.07 6.96
C THR A 73 -10.42 -4.50 6.48
N ILE A 74 -11.14 -5.28 5.67
CA ILE A 74 -12.51 -5.00 5.24
C ILE A 74 -13.43 -6.03 5.88
N PHE A 75 -14.38 -5.57 6.70
CA PHE A 75 -15.22 -6.45 7.51
C PHE A 75 -16.43 -7.00 6.76
N LYS A 76 -17.04 -6.20 5.90
CA LYS A 76 -18.21 -6.56 5.08
C LYS A 76 -17.88 -6.25 3.63
N PRO A 77 -17.27 -7.19 2.90
CA PRO A 77 -17.05 -7.00 1.48
C PRO A 77 -18.39 -6.87 0.75
N SER A 78 -18.36 -6.09 -0.32
CA SER A 78 -19.49 -5.81 -1.19
C SER A 78 -18.99 -5.49 -2.59
N ASN A 79 -19.89 -5.26 -3.55
CA ASN A 79 -19.49 -4.83 -4.88
C ASN A 79 -18.69 -3.51 -4.88
N GLU A 80 -18.91 -2.64 -3.88
CA GLU A 80 -18.15 -1.39 -3.73
C GLU A 80 -16.71 -1.62 -3.25
N THR A 81 -16.44 -2.79 -2.65
CA THR A 81 -15.10 -3.19 -2.21
C THR A 81 -14.28 -3.80 -3.35
N LEU A 82 -14.89 -4.18 -4.47
CA LEU A 82 -14.15 -4.61 -5.66
C LEU A 82 -13.35 -3.45 -6.24
N GLY A 83 -12.12 -3.73 -6.68
CA GLY A 83 -11.25 -2.71 -7.26
C GLY A 83 -9.77 -3.00 -7.06
N THR A 84 -8.96 -2.02 -7.45
CA THR A 84 -7.50 -2.14 -7.32
C THR A 84 -7.01 -1.37 -6.11
N TYR A 85 -6.47 -2.12 -5.15
CA TYR A 85 -5.85 -1.59 -3.95
C TYR A 85 -4.36 -1.39 -4.16
N TRP A 86 -3.85 -0.25 -3.71
CA TRP A 86 -2.43 0.09 -3.72
C TRP A 86 -2.01 0.53 -2.33
N CYS A 87 -0.83 0.10 -1.91
CA CYS A 87 -0.13 0.69 -0.79
C CYS A 87 0.91 1.65 -1.35
N ASP A 88 0.85 2.91 -0.96
CA ASP A 88 1.91 3.88 -1.26
C ASP A 88 2.79 4.04 -0.03
N CYS A 89 4.06 3.66 -0.18
CA CYS A 89 5.13 3.85 0.78
C CYS A 89 6.04 4.98 0.26
N SER A 90 5.78 6.20 0.72
CA SER A 90 6.62 7.35 0.37
C SER A 90 7.69 7.55 1.44
N THR A 91 8.95 7.61 1.01
CA THR A 91 10.07 8.08 1.84
C THR A 91 10.49 9.47 1.37
N ARG A 92 11.26 10.19 2.20
CA ARG A 92 11.81 11.53 1.88
C ARG A 92 12.64 11.55 0.59
N THR A 93 13.07 10.39 0.07
CA THR A 93 13.93 10.22 -1.12
C THR A 93 13.25 9.51 -2.29
N GLY A 94 11.93 9.28 -2.26
CA GLY A 94 11.16 8.67 -3.35
C GLY A 94 10.07 7.68 -2.90
N GLN A 95 9.13 7.38 -3.79
CA GLN A 95 8.08 6.35 -3.62
C GLN A 95 8.65 4.98 -3.97
N TYR A 96 8.61 4.03 -3.03
CA TYR A 96 9.10 2.67 -3.27
C TYR A 96 7.97 1.68 -3.03
N ALA A 97 7.63 0.96 -4.10
CA ALA A 97 6.72 -0.17 -4.17
C ALA A 97 5.21 0.15 -4.16
N LYS A 98 4.61 -0.08 -5.33
CA LYS A 98 3.17 -0.14 -5.57
C LYS A 98 2.79 -1.63 -5.54
N LYS A 99 2.22 -2.15 -4.45
CA LYS A 99 1.63 -3.51 -4.49
C LYS A 99 0.16 -3.38 -4.83
N GLY A 100 -0.18 -3.76 -6.06
CA GLY A 100 -1.57 -3.86 -6.49
C GLY A 100 -2.22 -5.13 -5.93
N VAL A 101 -3.44 -5.03 -5.45
CA VAL A 101 -4.28 -6.20 -5.16
C VAL A 101 -5.63 -5.98 -5.79
N TYR A 102 -6.04 -6.90 -6.66
CA TYR A 102 -7.38 -6.92 -7.23
C TYR A 102 -8.24 -7.87 -6.39
N VAL A 103 -9.33 -7.34 -5.85
CA VAL A 103 -10.38 -8.11 -5.18
C VAL A 103 -11.56 -8.20 -6.12
#